data_AF-A0A970EAV3-F1
#
_entry.id   AF-A0A970EAV3-F1
#
_cell.length_a   1.000
_cell.length_b   1.000
_cell.length_c   1.000
_cell.angle_alpha   90.00
_cell.angle_beta   90.00
_cell.angle_gamma   90.00
#
_symmetry.space_group_name_H-M   'P 1'
#
loop_
_entity.id
_entity.type
_entity.pdbx_description
1 polymer ?
#
loop_
_entity_poly.entity_id
_entity_poly.type
_entity_poly.pdbx_seq_one_letter_code
_entity_poly.pdbx_strand_id
1 'polypeptide(L)'
;RKEKEAIKAKAKAEGILIKDNGGYIAEARRQCVNSRIQGSAADQTKLAMIAVGNDKKLKDLGFRLLLAVHDELIGECPKENAKEVAERFSQLMVEAAKDLSVPSKCDVEVTERWYGEPLQLD
;
A
#
# COMPACT_ATOMS: atom_id res chain seq x y z
N ARG A 1 -26.25 -15.19 -23.32
CA ARG A 1 -26.12 -16.50 -22.64
C ARG A 1 -26.74 -17.63 -23.46
N LYS A 2 -28.03 -17.55 -23.84
CA LYS A 2 -28.69 -18.57 -24.68
C LYS A 2 -27.97 -18.84 -26.02
N GLU A 3 -27.58 -17.80 -26.74
CA GLU A 3 -26.80 -17.95 -28.00
C GLU A 3 -25.44 -18.62 -27.79
N LYS A 4 -24.72 -18.25 -26.72
CA LYS A 4 -23.42 -18.86 -26.37
C LYS A 4 -23.55 -20.36 -26.12
N GLU A 5 -24.62 -20.78 -25.44
CA GLU A 5 -24.90 -22.20 -25.20
C GLU A 5 -25.30 -22.93 -26.49
N ALA A 6 -26.05 -22.29 -27.38
CA ALA A 6 -26.38 -22.85 -28.70
C ALA A 6 -25.14 -23.08 -29.58
N ILE A 7 -24.19 -22.14 -29.59
CA ILE A 7 -22.92 -22.26 -30.31
C ILE A 7 -22.07 -23.41 -29.74
N LYS A 8 -21.98 -23.52 -28.41
CA LYS A 8 -21.27 -24.62 -27.75
C LYS A 8 -21.89 -25.98 -28.09
N ALA A 9 -23.22 -26.07 -28.11
CA ALA A 9 -23.94 -27.29 -28.46
C ALA A 9 -23.68 -27.70 -29.92
N LYS A 10 -23.72 -26.76 -30.86
CA LYS A 10 -23.41 -27.02 -32.28
C LYS A 10 -21.98 -27.51 -32.48
N ALA A 11 -21.00 -26.82 -31.90
CA ALA A 11 -19.59 -27.20 -32.00
C ALA A 11 -19.33 -28.60 -31.41
N LYS A 12 -19.96 -28.92 -30.27
CA LYS A 12 -19.87 -30.26 -29.68
C LYS A 12 -20.43 -31.35 -30.60
N ALA A 13 -21.53 -31.08 -31.31
CA ALA A 13 -22.10 -32.01 -32.28
C ALA A 13 -21.17 -32.25 -33.50
N GLU A 14 -20.34 -31.26 -33.85
CA GLU A 14 -19.31 -31.35 -34.89
C GLU A 14 -17.98 -31.95 -34.39
N GLY A 15 -17.93 -32.44 -33.14
CA GLY A 15 -16.72 -33.01 -32.54
C GLY A 15 -15.69 -31.95 -32.09
N ILE A 16 -16.05 -30.67 -32.10
CA ILE A 16 -15.18 -29.55 -31.74
C ILE A 16 -15.34 -29.24 -30.24
N LEU A 17 -14.23 -29.30 -29.50
CA LEU A 17 -14.20 -28.90 -28.08
C LEU A 17 -13.99 -27.39 -27.96
N ILE A 18 -14.98 -26.68 -27.38
CA ILE A 18 -14.85 -25.26 -27.02
C ILE A 18 -14.54 -25.13 -25.54
N LYS A 19 -13.37 -24.57 -25.21
CA LYS A 19 -13.01 -24.19 -23.83
C LYS A 19 -13.46 -22.75 -23.55
N ASP A 20 -14.41 -22.59 -22.63
CA ASP A 20 -14.92 -21.27 -22.23
C ASP A 20 -13.98 -20.61 -21.20
N ASN A 21 -13.06 -19.77 -21.68
CA ASN A 21 -12.13 -19.03 -20.81
C ASN A 21 -12.70 -17.71 -20.29
N GLY A 22 -14.01 -17.45 -20.45
CA GLY A 22 -14.60 -16.16 -20.07
C GLY A 22 -14.35 -15.78 -18.61
N GLY A 23 -14.39 -16.75 -17.69
CA GLY A 23 -14.06 -16.55 -16.28
C GLY A 23 -12.61 -16.16 -16.05
N TYR A 24 -11.67 -16.89 -16.64
CA TYR A 24 -10.23 -16.60 -16.56
C TYR A 24 -9.88 -15.23 -17.15
N ILE A 25 -10.50 -14.86 -18.27
CA ILE A 25 -10.31 -13.53 -18.88
C ILE A 25 -10.82 -12.43 -17.95
N ALA A 26 -11.99 -12.61 -17.33
CA ALA A 26 -12.54 -11.64 -16.39
C ALA A 26 -11.68 -11.51 -15.13
N GLU A 27 -11.16 -12.62 -14.62
CA GLU A 27 -10.22 -12.64 -13.50
C GLU A 27 -8.91 -11.91 -13.84
N ALA A 28 -8.27 -12.27 -14.95
CA ALA A 28 -7.04 -11.64 -15.41
C ALA A 28 -7.21 -10.12 -15.59
N ARG A 29 -8.37 -9.68 -16.13
CA ARG A 29 -8.67 -8.25 -16.24
C ARG A 29 -8.69 -7.54 -14.88
N ARG A 30 -9.30 -8.15 -13.85
CA ARG A 30 -9.31 -7.59 -12.49
C ARG A 30 -7.92 -7.58 -11.87
N GLN A 31 -7.17 -8.67 -12.04
CA GLN A 31 -5.79 -8.77 -11.56
C GLN A 31 -4.91 -7.69 -12.19
N CYS A 32 -4.94 -7.51 -13.51
CA CYS A 32 -4.14 -6.49 -14.19
C CYS A 32 -4.41 -5.08 -13.68
N VAL A 33 -5.68 -4.72 -13.43
CA VAL A 33 -6.03 -3.40 -12.88
C VAL A 33 -5.53 -3.27 -11.44
N ASN A 34 -5.81 -4.26 -10.60
CA ASN A 34 -5.45 -4.21 -9.18
C ASN A 34 -3.93 -4.25 -8.97
N SER A 35 -3.20 -5.07 -9.71
CA SER A 35 -1.74 -5.19 -9.60
C SER A 35 -1.03 -3.88 -9.90
N ARG A 36 -1.53 -3.07 -10.85
CA ARG A 36 -0.95 -1.75 -11.11
C ARG A 36 -1.11 -0.82 -9.92
N ILE A 37 -2.32 -0.75 -9.35
CA ILE A 37 -2.64 0.17 -8.25
C ILE A 37 -1.96 -0.27 -6.95
N GLN A 38 -2.12 -1.55 -6.58
CA GLN A 38 -1.54 -2.10 -5.35
C GLN A 38 -0.02 -2.21 -5.43
N GLY A 39 0.52 -2.57 -6.59
CA GLY A 39 1.96 -2.61 -6.83
C GLY A 39 2.58 -1.22 -6.67
N SER A 40 2.03 -0.21 -7.33
CA SER A 40 2.54 1.16 -7.20
C SER A 40 2.39 1.71 -5.77
N ALA A 41 1.30 1.37 -5.07
CA ALA A 41 1.14 1.75 -3.66
C ALA A 41 2.22 1.09 -2.78
N ALA A 42 2.49 -0.20 -2.98
CA ALA A 42 3.55 -0.91 -2.26
C ALA A 42 4.95 -0.36 -2.57
N ASP A 43 5.21 0.06 -3.81
CA ASP A 43 6.48 0.70 -4.19
C ASP A 43 6.66 2.05 -3.47
N GLN A 44 5.60 2.86 -3.40
CA GLN A 44 5.59 4.12 -2.65
C GLN A 44 5.87 3.90 -1.15
N THR A 45 5.20 2.94 -0.51
CA THR A 45 5.48 2.63 0.90
C THR A 45 6.92 2.17 1.10
N LYS A 46 7.48 1.35 0.19
CA LYS A 46 8.89 0.92 0.28
C LYS A 46 9.88 2.06 0.12
N LEU A 47 9.60 3.02 -0.76
CA LEU A 47 10.41 4.24 -0.87
C LEU A 47 10.40 5.02 0.44
N ALA A 48 9.22 5.16 1.06
CA ALA A 48 9.09 5.79 2.37
C ALA A 48 9.85 5.01 3.46
N MET A 49 9.76 3.68 3.48
CA MET A 49 10.51 2.82 4.40
C MET A 49 12.02 3.04 4.29
N ILE A 50 12.55 3.16 3.07
CA ILE A 50 13.97 3.42 2.82
C ILE A 50 14.35 4.83 3.31
N ALA A 51 13.53 5.83 3.00
CA ALA A 51 13.77 7.22 3.42
C ALA A 51 13.80 7.32 4.96
N VAL A 52 12.80 6.77 5.63
CA VAL A 52 12.67 6.74 7.08
C VAL A 52 13.79 5.93 7.74
N GLY A 53 14.07 4.72 7.23
CA GLY A 53 15.09 3.83 7.78
C GLY A 53 16.52 4.36 7.61
N ASN A 54 16.76 5.24 6.64
CA ASN A 54 18.08 5.85 6.40
C ASN A 54 18.22 7.26 6.97
N ASP A 55 17.16 7.90 7.43
CA ASP A 55 17.20 9.27 7.93
C ASP A 55 18.05 9.38 9.20
N LYS A 56 19.10 10.21 9.13
CA LYS A 56 20.03 10.40 10.25
C LYS A 56 19.36 11.10 11.42
N LYS A 57 18.49 12.09 11.16
CA LYS A 57 17.83 12.88 12.19
C LYS A 57 16.92 12.01 13.04
N LEU A 58 16.11 11.15 12.42
CA LEU A 58 15.30 10.17 13.12
C LEU A 58 16.14 9.24 14.00
N LYS A 59 17.28 8.74 13.50
CA LYS A 59 18.20 7.90 14.29
C LYS A 59 18.80 8.65 15.48
N ASP A 60 19.21 9.90 15.29
CA ASP A 60 19.75 10.74 16.37
C ASP A 60 18.69 11.03 17.44
N LEU A 61 17.42 11.14 17.04
CA LEU A 61 16.26 11.28 17.94
C LEU A 61 15.84 9.96 18.61
N GLY A 62 16.54 8.85 18.34
CA GLY A 62 16.24 7.54 18.92
C GLY A 62 15.06 6.82 18.27
N PHE A 63 14.61 7.24 17.08
CA PHE A 63 13.54 6.56 16.37
C PHE A 63 14.01 5.24 15.76
N ARG A 64 13.16 4.21 15.88
CA ARG A 64 13.34 2.90 15.24
C ARG A 64 12.07 2.50 14.50
N LEU A 65 12.21 2.24 13.20
CA LEU A 65 11.14 1.63 12.40
C LEU A 65 10.94 0.17 12.84
N LEU A 66 9.71 -0.20 13.18
CA LEU A 66 9.35 -1.53 13.69
C LEU A 66 8.72 -2.41 12.61
N LEU A 67 7.65 -1.91 11.97
CA LEU A 67 6.95 -2.66 10.94
C LEU A 67 6.17 -1.75 9.98
N ALA A 68 5.71 -2.33 8.88
CA ALA A 68 4.80 -1.71 7.93
C ALA A 68 3.47 -2.48 7.91
N VAL A 69 2.35 -1.77 7.92
CA VAL A 69 1.00 -2.30 7.74
C VAL A 69 0.38 -1.59 6.53
N HIS A 70 0.51 -2.21 5.35
CA HIS A 70 0.06 -1.61 4.09
C HIS A 70 0.71 -0.24 3.79
N ASP A 71 -0.02 0.86 3.97
CA ASP A 71 0.40 2.25 3.80
C ASP A 71 0.87 2.90 5.11
N GLU A 72 0.72 2.22 6.24
CA GLU A 72 1.15 2.68 7.55
C GLU A 72 2.57 2.19 7.88
N LEU A 73 3.41 3.08 8.38
CA LEU A 73 4.70 2.75 8.98
C LEU A 73 4.65 2.98 10.48
N ILE A 74 5.04 1.97 11.25
CA ILE A 74 5.02 2.01 12.71
C ILE A 74 6.45 1.99 13.22
N GLY A 75 6.77 2.93 14.11
CA GLY A 75 8.04 2.98 14.80
C GLY A 75 7.87 3.40 16.26
N GLU A 76 8.99 3.43 16.97
CA GLU A 76 9.07 3.85 18.38
C GLU A 76 10.19 4.87 18.55
N CYS A 77 10.07 5.74 19.56
CA CYS A 77 11.11 6.70 19.94
C CYS A 77 10.97 7.07 21.43
N PRO A 78 11.99 7.69 22.04
CA PRO A 78 11.86 8.32 23.36
C PRO A 78 10.75 9.37 23.38
N LYS A 79 9.96 9.40 24.46
CA LYS A 79 8.77 10.26 24.59
C LYS A 79 9.10 11.74 24.46
N GLU A 80 10.25 12.15 24.99
CA GLU A 80 10.78 13.51 24.93
C GLU A 80 11.03 14.01 23.49
N ASN A 81 11.25 13.10 22.54
CA ASN A 81 11.53 13.44 21.13
C ASN A 81 10.31 13.24 20.22
N ALA A 82 9.17 12.79 20.77
CA ALA A 82 8.03 12.32 20.00
C ALA A 82 7.48 13.34 19.00
N LYS A 83 7.44 14.63 19.37
CA LYS A 83 6.98 15.71 18.48
C LYS A 83 7.87 15.87 17.26
N GLU A 84 9.18 16.03 17.49
CA GLU A 84 10.14 16.23 16.41
C GLU A 84 10.25 14.99 15.51
N VAL A 85 10.16 13.80 16.11
CA VAL A 85 10.07 12.54 15.38
C VAL A 85 8.81 12.50 14.52
N ALA A 86 7.64 12.84 15.06
CA ALA A 86 6.37 12.81 14.32
C ALA A 86 6.38 13.76 13.11
N GLU A 87 6.91 14.98 13.30
CA GLU A 87 7.08 15.96 12.23
C GLU A 87 8.03 15.44 11.14
N ARG A 88 9.22 14.97 11.52
CA ARG A 88 10.20 14.48 10.54
C ARG A 88 9.73 13.22 9.82
N PHE A 89 9.09 12.32 10.56
CA PHE A 89 8.60 11.05 10.04
C PHE A 89 7.49 11.25 9.00
N SER A 90 6.48 12.06 9.32
CA SER A 90 5.42 12.41 8.38
C SER A 90 5.95 13.18 7.17
N GLN A 91 6.94 14.07 7.35
CA GLN A 91 7.61 14.75 6.25
C GLN A 91 8.26 13.76 5.28
N LEU A 92 9.02 12.78 5.79
CA LEU A 92 9.68 11.76 4.95
C LEU A 92 8.68 10.90 4.18
N MET A 93 7.54 10.58 4.78
CA MET A 93 6.44 9.88 4.11
C MET A 93 5.90 10.68 2.91
N VAL A 94 5.71 12.00 3.08
CA VAL A 94 5.24 12.89 1.99
C VAL A 94 6.32 13.08 0.93
N GLU A 95 7.59 13.25 1.32
CA GLU A 95 8.72 13.39 0.40
C GLU A 95 8.93 12.16 -0.48
N ALA A 96 8.67 10.96 0.06
CA ALA A 96 8.71 9.71 -0.72
C ALA A 96 7.67 9.69 -1.85
N ALA A 97 6.57 10.44 -1.70
CA ALA A 97 5.49 10.56 -2.67
C ALA A 97 5.60 11.77 -3.60
N LYS A 98 6.76 12.45 -3.65
CA LYS A 98 6.96 13.70 -4.41
C LYS A 98 6.72 13.58 -5.93
N ASP A 99 6.83 12.38 -6.48
CA ASP A 99 6.68 12.14 -7.93
C ASP A 99 5.20 11.95 -8.34
N LEU A 100 4.28 11.99 -7.38
CA LEU A 100 2.84 11.93 -7.67
C LEU A 100 2.37 13.26 -8.30
N SER A 101 1.47 13.15 -9.28
CA SER A 101 0.85 14.31 -9.91
C SER A 101 -0.20 15.01 -9.04
N VAL A 102 -0.46 14.47 -7.84
CA VAL A 102 -1.43 14.98 -6.87
C VAL A 102 -0.74 15.15 -5.52
N PRO A 103 -1.14 16.15 -4.71
CA PRO A 103 -0.58 16.32 -3.38
C PRO A 103 -0.79 15.08 -2.51
N SER A 104 0.25 14.68 -1.79
CA SER A 104 0.18 13.62 -0.79
C SER A 104 0.07 14.22 0.62
N LYS A 105 -0.64 13.52 1.51
CA LYS A 105 -0.77 13.86 2.92
C LYS A 105 -0.39 12.61 3.73
N CYS A 106 0.34 12.80 4.83
CA CYS A 106 0.57 11.76 5.82
C CYS A 106 -0.04 12.23 7.14
N ASP A 107 -0.91 11.40 7.71
CA ASP A 107 -1.34 11.56 9.09
C ASP A 107 -0.34 10.86 10.02
N VAL A 108 -0.09 11.42 11.19
CA VAL A 108 0.80 10.86 12.19
C VAL A 108 0.14 10.89 13.55
N GLU A 109 0.17 9.75 14.23
CA GLU A 109 -0.39 9.58 15.56
C GLU A 109 0.69 9.00 16.47
N VAL A 110 0.80 9.54 17.69
CA VAL A 110 1.75 9.07 18.69
C VAL A 110 0.96 8.52 19.87
N THR A 111 1.26 7.28 20.26
CA THR A 111 0.60 6.57 21.36
C THR A 111 1.65 5.83 22.21
N GLU A 112 1.35 5.55 23.49
CA GLU A 112 2.26 4.77 24.36
C GLU A 112 2.24 3.26 24.05
N ARG A 113 1.21 2.81 23.34
CA ARG A 113 1.02 1.44 22.88
C ARG A 113 0.15 1.44 21.63
N TRP A 114 0.28 0.41 20.80
CA TRP A 114 -0.55 0.28 19.59
C TRP A 114 -2.04 0.23 19.96
N TYR A 115 -2.86 1.05 19.29
CA TYR A 115 -4.27 1.31 19.64
C TYR A 115 -4.49 1.94 21.04
N GLY A 116 -3.51 2.68 21.56
CA GLY A 116 -3.67 3.52 22.74
C GLY A 116 -4.37 4.85 22.42
N GLU A 117 -4.59 5.66 23.46
CA GLU A 117 -5.07 7.03 23.28
C GLU A 117 -3.96 7.92 22.69
N PRO A 118 -4.28 8.81 21.75
CA PRO A 118 -3.32 9.76 21.20
C PRO A 118 -2.70 10.63 22.31
N LEU A 119 -1.38 10.77 22.28
CA LEU A 119 -0.67 11.70 23.14
C LEU A 119 -0.83 13.12 22.61
N GLN A 120 -1.06 14.08 23.51
CA GLN A 120 -0.83 15.49 23.20
C GLN A 120 0.67 15.74 23.17
N LEU A 121 1.14 16.27 22.03
CA LEU A 121 2.52 16.64 21.80
C LEU A 121 2.62 18.16 22.01
N ASP A 122 3.29 18.57 23.09
CA ASP A 122 3.46 19.99 23.48
C ASP A 122 4.40 20.75 22.54
#